data_AF-A0A7Y4T5D7-F1
#
_entry.id   AF-A0A7Y4T5D7-F1
#
_cell.length_a   1.000
_cell.length_b   1.000
_cell.length_c   1.000
_cell.angle_alpha   90.00
_cell.angle_beta   90.00
_cell.angle_gamma   90.00
#
_symmetry.space_group_name_H-M   'P 1'
#
loop_
_entity.id
_entity.type
_entity.pdbx_description
1 polymer ?
#
loop_
_entity_poly.entity_id
_entity_poly.type
_entity_poly.pdbx_seq_one_letter_code
_entity_poly.pdbx_strand_id
1 'polypeptide(L)'
;MTTPHNETDDELMARHDRNVSVVTEAVAGLLPRFASKGMTPVCVFEGAIKGGTLALMATGSTPAEVADLLEEAVDELRRIHGVTKSRH
;
A
#
# COMPACT_ATOMS: atom_id res chain seq x y z
N MET A 1 -10.93 0.28 -36.95
CA MET A 1 -11.75 0.25 -35.72
C MET A 1 -11.12 -0.77 -34.79
N THR A 2 -10.36 -0.31 -33.80
CA THR A 2 -9.83 -1.15 -32.73
C THR A 2 -10.93 -1.32 -31.69
N THR A 3 -11.36 -2.56 -31.47
CA THR A 3 -12.32 -2.95 -30.43
C THR A 3 -11.78 -2.51 -29.07
N PRO A 4 -12.60 -1.94 -28.17
CA PRO A 4 -12.17 -1.70 -26.80
C PRO A 4 -11.95 -3.07 -26.15
N HIS A 5 -10.70 -3.36 -25.78
CA HIS A 5 -10.37 -4.53 -24.99
C HIS A 5 -10.85 -4.26 -23.57
N ASN A 6 -12.03 -4.76 -23.23
CA ASN A 6 -12.51 -4.70 -21.86
C ASN A 6 -11.75 -5.79 -21.08
N GLU A 7 -10.82 -5.37 -20.22
CA GLU A 7 -10.06 -6.29 -19.38
C GLU A 7 -11.02 -7.00 -18.42
N THR A 8 -10.81 -8.30 -18.25
CA THR A 8 -11.54 -9.10 -17.26
C THR A 8 -11.11 -8.72 -15.84
N ASP A 9 -11.98 -8.93 -14.85
CA ASP A 9 -11.67 -8.66 -13.44
C ASP A 9 -10.40 -9.40 -12.98
N ASP A 10 -10.17 -10.61 -13.48
CA ASP A 10 -8.95 -11.39 -13.22
C ASP A 10 -7.69 -10.72 -13.78
N GLU A 11 -7.77 -10.12 -14.98
CA GLU A 11 -6.66 -9.36 -15.59
C GLU A 11 -6.39 -8.05 -14.83
N LEU A 12 -7.45 -7.40 -14.35
CA LEU A 12 -7.36 -6.20 -13.51
C LEU A 12 -6.66 -6.52 -12.18
N MET A 13 -7.05 -7.59 -11.50
CA MET A 13 -6.45 -8.05 -10.25
C MET A 13 -4.99 -8.47 -10.46
N ALA A 14 -4.69 -9.25 -11.50
CA ALA A 14 -3.32 -9.66 -11.79
C ALA A 14 -2.40 -8.47 -12.11
N ARG A 15 -2.93 -7.42 -12.77
CA ARG A 15 -2.18 -6.18 -12.97
C ARG A 15 -1.99 -5.41 -11.67
N HIS A 16 -3.04 -5.33 -10.85
CA HIS A 16 -2.97 -4.70 -9.54
C HIS A 16 -1.87 -5.34 -8.68
N ASP A 17 -1.83 -6.67 -8.60
CA ASP A 17 -0.84 -7.40 -7.81
C ASP A 17 0.59 -7.13 -8.28
N ARG A 18 0.83 -7.15 -9.60
CA ARG A 18 2.14 -6.79 -10.18
C ARG A 18 2.55 -5.37 -9.80
N ASN A 19 1.62 -4.41 -9.89
CA ASN A 19 1.90 -3.02 -9.56
C ASN A 19 2.22 -2.84 -8.07
N VAL A 20 1.48 -3.53 -7.19
CA VAL A 20 1.75 -3.53 -5.75
C VAL A 20 3.11 -4.13 -5.44
N SER A 21 3.49 -5.24 -6.09
CA SER A 21 4.82 -5.84 -5.91
C SER A 21 5.94 -4.88 -6.28
N VAL A 22 5.83 -4.21 -7.43
CA VAL A 22 6.83 -3.23 -7.89
C VAL A 22 6.95 -2.05 -6.93
N VAL A 23 5.83 -1.51 -6.45
CA VAL A 23 5.84 -0.41 -5.47
C VAL A 23 6.44 -0.88 -4.14
N THR A 24 6.10 -2.09 -3.68
CA THR A 24 6.62 -2.66 -2.44
C THR A 24 8.13 -2.86 -2.51
N GLU A 25 8.65 -3.39 -3.62
CA GLU A 25 10.08 -3.55 -3.87
C GLU A 25 10.80 -2.19 -3.90
N ALA A 26 10.21 -1.19 -4.55
CA ALA A 26 10.76 0.17 -4.59
C ALA A 26 10.84 0.78 -3.18
N VAL A 27 9.79 0.63 -2.37
CA VAL A 27 9.74 1.12 -0.98
C VAL A 27 10.73 0.35 -0.10
N ALA A 28 10.81 -0.97 -0.22
CA ALA A 28 11.79 -1.79 0.51
C ALA A 28 13.23 -1.37 0.17
N GLY A 29 13.50 -1.03 -1.10
CA GLY A 29 14.78 -0.49 -1.55
C GLY A 29 15.15 0.88 -0.95
N LEU A 30 14.20 1.61 -0.37
CA LEU A 30 14.46 2.84 0.38
C LEU A 30 15.01 2.57 1.77
N LEU A 31 14.71 1.41 2.38
CA LEU A 31 15.15 1.08 3.75
C LEU A 31 16.69 1.11 3.89
N PRO A 32 17.49 0.46 3.01
CA PRO A 32 18.96 0.56 3.09
C PRO A 32 19.49 1.98 2.83
N ARG A 33 18.80 2.74 1.96
CA ARG A 33 19.19 4.14 1.62
C ARG A 33 18.93 5.12 2.76
N PHE A 34 17.93 4.84 3.59
CA PHE A 34 17.60 5.63 4.77
C PHE A 34 18.38 5.16 6.00
N ALA A 35 18.70 3.85 6.10
CA ALA A 35 19.58 3.32 7.14
C ALA A 35 20.96 3.99 7.13
N SER A 36 21.55 4.25 5.95
CA SER A 36 22.83 4.98 5.83
C SER A 36 22.76 6.45 6.29
N LYS A 37 21.55 6.98 6.48
CA LYS A 37 21.27 8.31 7.03
C LYS A 37 20.84 8.26 8.50
N GLY A 38 20.94 7.10 9.15
CA GLY A 38 20.55 6.90 10.55
C GLY A 38 19.03 6.77 10.79
N MET A 39 18.22 6.63 9.74
CA MET A 39 16.78 6.45 9.89
C MET A 39 16.44 4.98 10.14
N THR A 40 15.53 4.76 11.09
CA THR A 40 15.02 3.41 11.37
C THR A 40 13.92 3.01 10.36
N PRO A 41 13.67 1.71 10.15
CA PRO A 41 12.52 1.26 9.37
C PRO A 41 11.18 1.82 9.87
N VAL A 42 11.05 2.03 11.18
CA VAL A 42 9.86 2.65 11.80
C VAL A 42 9.68 4.09 11.31
N CYS A 43 10.75 4.89 11.26
CA CYS A 43 10.68 6.25 10.74
C CYS A 43 10.28 6.31 9.26
N VAL A 44 10.75 5.34 8.46
CA VAL A 44 10.39 5.26 7.03
C VAL A 44 8.91 4.91 6.87
N PHE A 45 8.43 3.95 7.65
CA PHE A 45 7.01 3.57 7.67
C PHE A 45 6.11 4.72 8.12
N GLU A 46 6.45 5.39 9.23
CA GLU A 46 5.73 6.55 9.73
C GLU A 46 5.69 7.69 8.69
N GLY A 47 6.80 7.94 7.99
CA GLY A 47 6.87 8.91 6.91
C GLY A 47 5.97 8.55 5.73
N ALA A 48 5.90 7.27 5.35
CA ALA A 48 5.03 6.80 4.27
C ALA A 48 3.54 7.01 4.61
N ILE A 49 3.13 6.68 5.84
CA ILE A 49 1.74 6.91 6.30
C ILE A 49 1.41 8.40 6.30
N LYS A 50 2.26 9.24 6.89
CA LYS A 50 2.04 10.70 6.92
C LYS A 50 1.99 11.30 5.51
N GLY A 51 2.87 10.87 4.62
CA GLY A 51 2.89 11.32 3.22
C GLY A 51 1.63 10.92 2.48
N GLY A 52 1.17 9.68 2.65
CA GLY A 52 -0.09 9.19 2.07
C GLY A 52 -1.30 9.97 2.57
N THR A 53 -1.41 10.19 3.88
CA THR A 53 -2.47 11.02 4.49
C THR A 53 -2.50 12.43 3.90
N LEU A 54 -1.34 13.09 3.79
CA LEU A 54 -1.27 14.44 3.22
C LEU A 54 -1.69 14.46 1.74
N ALA A 55 -1.30 13.45 0.96
CA ALA A 55 -1.69 13.34 -0.44
C ALA A 55 -3.21 13.14 -0.59
N LEU A 56 -3.83 12.28 0.23
CA LEU A 56 -5.28 12.04 0.24
C LEU A 56 -6.06 13.29 0.65
N MET A 57 -5.58 14.01 1.66
CA MET A 57 -6.20 15.27 2.06
C MET A 57 -6.07 16.33 0.96
N ALA A 58 -4.97 16.37 0.22
CA ALA A 58 -4.77 17.28 -0.89
C ALA A 58 -5.73 17.02 -2.07
N THR A 59 -6.25 15.80 -2.23
CA THR A 59 -7.28 15.48 -3.22
C THR A 59 -8.71 15.77 -2.74
N GLY A 60 -8.86 16.37 -1.56
CA GLY A 60 -10.16 16.76 -1.00
C GLY A 60 -10.75 15.77 0.01
N SER A 61 -10.02 14.70 0.36
CA SER A 61 -10.48 13.77 1.41
C SER A 61 -10.47 14.45 2.77
N THR A 62 -11.53 14.26 3.54
CA THR A 62 -11.63 14.73 4.91
C THR A 62 -10.77 13.89 5.86
N PRO A 63 -10.39 14.42 7.03
CA PRO A 63 -9.69 13.62 8.04
C PRO A 63 -10.43 12.35 8.46
N ALA A 64 -11.77 12.35 8.46
CA ALA A 64 -12.59 11.19 8.79
C ALA A 64 -12.46 10.09 7.72
N GLU A 65 -12.59 10.44 6.44
CA GLU A 65 -12.44 9.47 5.33
C GLU A 65 -11.03 8.86 5.31
N VAL A 66 -9.99 9.64 5.63
CA VAL A 66 -8.63 9.10 5.72
C VAL A 66 -8.46 8.19 6.93
N ALA A 67 -9.12 8.48 8.06
CA ALA A 67 -9.11 7.61 9.23
C ALA A 67 -9.78 6.26 8.91
N ASP A 68 -10.93 6.28 8.26
CA ASP A 68 -11.65 5.07 7.84
C ASP A 68 -10.77 4.20 6.91
N LEU A 69 -10.10 4.80 5.93
CA LEU A 69 -9.17 4.10 5.04
C LEU A 69 -7.98 3.47 5.77
N LEU A 70 -7.46 4.14 6.81
CA LEU A 70 -6.37 3.58 7.62
C LEU A 70 -6.87 2.41 8.49
N GLU A 71 -8.09 2.47 9.01
CA GLU A 71 -8.71 1.36 9.73
C GLU A 71 -8.94 0.15 8.82
N GLU A 72 -9.48 0.36 7.61
CA GLU A 72 -9.64 -0.68 6.60
C GLU A 72 -8.31 -1.36 6.26
N ALA A 73 -7.24 -0.59 6.07
CA ALA A 73 -5.90 -1.12 5.79
C ALA A 73 -5.37 -1.97 6.96
N VAL A 74 -5.59 -1.54 8.20
CA VAL A 74 -5.18 -2.29 9.40
C VAL A 74 -5.98 -3.60 9.51
N ASP A 75 -7.27 -3.58 9.24
CA ASP A 75 -8.11 -4.78 9.28
C ASP A 75 -7.75 -5.78 8.18
N GLU A 76 -7.36 -5.31 7.00
CA GLU A 76 -6.83 -6.16 5.94
C GLU A 76 -5.51 -6.82 6.35
N LEU A 77 -4.58 -6.06 6.92
CA LEU A 77 -3.31 -6.58 7.43
C LEU A 77 -3.52 -7.63 8.53
N ARG A 78 -4.50 -7.41 9.42
CA ARG A 78 -4.88 -8.40 10.45
C ARG A 78 -5.42 -9.67 9.82
N ARG A 79 -6.25 -9.56 8.76
CA ARG A 79 -6.79 -10.72 8.04
C ARG A 79 -5.68 -11.53 7.38
N ILE A 80 -4.78 -10.88 6.63
CA ILE A 80 -3.64 -11.52 5.95
C ILE A 80 -2.75 -12.26 6.97
N HIS A 81 -2.37 -11.60 8.06
CA HIS A 81 -1.56 -12.23 9.10
C HIS A 81 -2.32 -13.29 9.92
N GLY A 82 -3.62 -13.12 10.11
CA GLY A 82 -4.50 -14.09 10.78
C GLY A 82 -4.66 -15.37 9.97
N VAL A 83 -4.76 -15.27 8.64
CA VAL A 83 -4.82 -16.42 7.71
C VAL A 83 -3.51 -17.22 7.69
N THR A 84 -2.37 -16.56 7.92
CA THR A 84 -1.05 -17.22 7.88
C THR A 84 -0.82 -18.15 9.09
N LYS A 85 -1.60 -18.02 10.18
CA LYS A 85 -1.46 -18.85 11.39
C LYS A 85 -2.13 -20.24 11.33
N SER A 86 -2.80 -20.62 10.25
CA SER A 86 -3.59 -21.87 10.17
C SER A 86 -3.09 -22.91 9.17
N ARG A 87 -1.77 -23.16 9.11
CA ARG A 87 -1.21 -24.39 8.53
C ARG A 87 -0.29 -25.05 9.55
N HIS A 88 -0.84 -26.03 10.27
CA HIS A 88 -0.11 -27.11 10.94
C HIS A 88 -0.57 -28.42 10.30
#